data_AF-A0A914UN06-F1
#
_entry.id   AF-A0A914UN06-F1
#
_cell.length_a   1.000
_cell.length_b   1.000
_cell.length_c   1.000
_cell.angle_alpha   90.00
_cell.angle_beta   90.00
_cell.angle_gamma   90.00
#
_symmetry.space_group_name_H-M   'P 1'
#
loop_
_entity.id
_entity.type
_entity.pdbx_description
1 polymer ?
#
loop_
_entity_poly.entity_id
_entity_poly.type
_entity_poly.pdbx_seq_one_letter_code
_entity_poly.pdbx_strand_id
1 'polypeptide(L)'
;MLALLDLAAGQVDILQMWMFRLAGLPDKGSDWINRGNFFKRIKKLQADVQLLTKRGKKAEQHLLRQAKFSLPSLTASRLPVAGMMLAAANAISNAAVEASNHAINAATARQAEAAARVKTNHMNVIVESLQTSLITMKRRLQNSERQLQEEVRNCDLMNAELLDDLAAMESETISAKDDGKAYSIAMQECILRLQALKVSQGSIDIDGAEPEKNILARIVASLKNVMSDRAATQVKFNTLFELYRFDCLKLARDDWHDLSVTEREQLCQVNTFFCNLHLLANLGEKIIECMALLETAHFGKQVETESCSVISLLRDIAKYFASRSAAKWGVCPKWVTFLLIEQEVNVLPFPSFLGHRFNIMFLLAARIFQARKQLIKFCDLYASDNVVLKTIATRLRNPFICAQLKSLGLIDKLITGPIWRLCESDMHILDLSGQFRELIAWLGANISDPSDFLHGIPPRFSDSANRQGSDECFAALIADSDIGMDDHLPLIVQHVLQSAKRYFELSISEFINSGKYSEGVASDTLRKETVSVLKSNRLPESVFGLTDWLFTHAPNMTMLTRETLVM
;
A
#
# COMPACT_ATOMS: atom_id res chain seq x y z
N MET A 1 -49.86 5.14 -22.30
CA MET A 1 -49.94 4.89 -20.84
C MET A 1 -48.89 3.88 -20.37
N LEU A 2 -48.80 2.67 -20.96
CA LEU A 2 -47.75 1.70 -20.62
C LEU A 2 -46.32 2.23 -20.85
N ALA A 3 -46.07 2.92 -21.96
CA ALA A 3 -44.78 3.56 -22.23
C ALA A 3 -44.39 4.66 -21.21
N LEU A 4 -45.38 5.34 -20.60
CA LEU A 4 -45.13 6.34 -19.55
C LEU A 4 -44.85 5.68 -18.19
N LEU A 5 -45.41 4.49 -17.94
CA LEU A 5 -45.13 3.69 -16.73
C LEU A 5 -43.76 3.03 -16.80
N ASP A 6 -43.32 2.59 -17.99
CA ASP A 6 -41.96 2.07 -18.20
C ASP A 6 -40.90 3.18 -18.10
N LEU A 7 -41.20 4.40 -18.57
CA LEU A 7 -40.33 5.56 -18.40
C LEU A 7 -40.19 5.96 -16.92
N ALA A 8 -41.27 5.90 -16.15
CA ALA A 8 -41.26 6.17 -14.71
C ALA A 8 -40.47 5.11 -13.91
N ALA A 9 -40.53 3.83 -14.32
CA ALA A 9 -39.72 2.76 -13.72
C ALA A 9 -38.22 2.97 -13.97
N GLY A 10 -37.83 3.36 -15.19
CA GLY A 10 -36.43 3.65 -15.53
C GLY A 10 -35.84 4.85 -14.76
N GLN A 11 -36.65 5.86 -14.42
CA GLN A 11 -36.18 7.00 -13.60
C GLN A 11 -35.93 6.64 -12.13
N VAL A 12 -36.62 5.62 -11.60
CA VAL A 12 -36.40 5.12 -10.23
C VAL A 12 -35.05 4.39 -10.11
N ASP A 13 -34.65 3.65 -11.14
CA ASP A 13 -33.36 2.93 -11.16
C ASP A 13 -32.17 3.92 -11.28
N ILE A 14 -32.32 5.00 -12.03
CA ILE A 14 -31.31 6.07 -12.15
C ILE A 14 -31.10 6.80 -10.81
N LEU A 15 -32.18 7.07 -10.07
CA LEU A 15 -32.12 7.63 -8.72
C LEU A 15 -31.39 6.70 -7.74
N GLN A 16 -31.58 5.39 -7.88
CA GLN A 16 -30.92 4.37 -7.05
C GLN A 16 -29.40 4.32 -7.30
N MET A 17 -28.99 4.52 -8.56
CA MET A 17 -27.58 4.53 -8.98
C MET A 17 -26.82 5.78 -8.49
N TRP A 18 -27.47 6.95 -8.50
CA TRP A 18 -26.89 8.18 -7.95
C TRP A 18 -26.74 8.13 -6.42
N MET A 19 -27.65 7.46 -5.72
CA MET A 19 -27.62 7.34 -4.26
C MET A 19 -26.52 6.38 -3.74
N PHE A 20 -26.20 5.31 -4.47
CA PHE A 20 -25.08 4.43 -4.12
C PHE A 20 -23.72 5.16 -4.16
N ARG A 21 -23.56 6.16 -5.03
CA ARG A 21 -22.36 7.02 -5.06
C ARG A 21 -22.28 7.98 -3.86
N LEU A 22 -23.42 8.46 -3.35
CA LEU A 22 -23.46 9.33 -2.17
C LEU A 22 -23.28 8.58 -0.84
N ALA A 23 -23.45 7.26 -0.83
CA ALA A 23 -23.28 6.41 0.36
C ALA A 23 -21.81 6.13 0.73
N GLY A 24 -20.83 6.64 -0.03
CA GLY A 24 -19.40 6.45 0.19
C GLY A 24 -18.71 7.50 1.10
N LEU A 25 -19.45 8.35 1.82
CA LEU A 25 -18.87 9.33 2.75
C LEU A 25 -18.75 8.79 4.18
N PRO A 26 -17.76 9.24 4.99
CA PRO A 26 -17.42 8.61 6.25
C PRO A 26 -18.45 8.83 7.36
N ASP A 27 -18.48 7.84 8.24
CA ASP A 27 -19.47 7.53 9.26
C ASP A 27 -19.51 8.57 10.40
N LYS A 28 -20.69 9.14 10.67
CA LYS A 28 -21.04 9.72 11.97
C LYS A 28 -22.44 9.26 12.36
N GLY A 29 -22.47 8.41 13.39
CA GLY A 29 -23.66 7.70 13.86
C GLY A 29 -24.73 8.63 14.41
N SER A 30 -25.86 8.71 13.71
CA SER A 30 -27.19 8.96 14.31
C SER A 30 -28.37 8.75 13.36
N ASP A 31 -28.17 8.49 12.05
CA ASP A 31 -29.25 8.65 11.06
C ASP A 31 -29.84 7.35 10.45
N TRP A 32 -29.60 6.20 11.09
CA TRP A 32 -30.04 4.89 10.56
C TRP A 32 -31.57 4.71 10.51
N ILE A 33 -32.30 5.29 11.46
CA ILE A 33 -33.77 5.13 11.59
C ILE A 33 -34.51 5.86 10.46
N ASN A 34 -34.02 7.03 10.03
CA ASN A 34 -34.61 7.80 8.93
C ASN A 34 -34.36 7.13 7.56
N ARG A 35 -33.17 6.54 7.35
CA ARG A 35 -32.86 5.78 6.13
C ARG A 35 -33.77 4.56 5.99
N GLY A 36 -34.00 3.80 7.07
CA GLY A 36 -34.87 2.62 7.04
C GLY A 36 -36.32 2.93 6.64
N ASN A 37 -36.88 4.01 7.16
CA ASN A 37 -38.24 4.45 6.81
C ASN A 37 -38.36 4.98 5.38
N PHE A 38 -37.32 5.65 4.88
CA PHE A 38 -37.26 6.13 3.51
C PHE A 38 -37.20 4.98 2.49
N PHE A 39 -36.35 3.97 2.71
CA PHE A 39 -36.29 2.78 1.85
C PHE A 39 -37.59 1.97 1.85
N LYS A 40 -38.28 1.87 2.99
CA LYS A 40 -39.61 1.25 3.06
C LYS A 40 -40.64 1.97 2.20
N ARG A 41 -40.61 3.31 2.15
CA ARG A 41 -41.53 4.11 1.32
C ARG A 41 -41.26 3.94 -0.17
N ILE A 42 -39.98 3.88 -0.59
CA ILE A 42 -39.63 3.63 -2.01
C ILE A 42 -40.06 2.23 -2.46
N LYS A 43 -39.80 1.20 -1.65
CA LYS A 43 -40.26 -0.18 -1.96
C LYS A 43 -41.78 -0.27 -2.08
N LYS A 44 -42.51 0.44 -1.22
CA LYS A 44 -43.98 0.50 -1.32
C LYS A 44 -44.43 1.17 -2.62
N LEU A 45 -43.79 2.29 -3.00
CA LEU A 45 -44.10 3.00 -4.24
C LEU A 45 -43.84 2.11 -5.48
N GLN A 46 -42.73 1.36 -5.50
CA GLN A 46 -42.42 0.40 -6.56
C GLN A 46 -43.49 -0.70 -6.66
N ALA A 47 -43.94 -1.25 -5.54
CA ALA A 47 -44.99 -2.25 -5.51
C ALA A 47 -46.33 -1.71 -6.03
N ASP A 48 -46.69 -0.48 -5.66
CA ASP A 48 -47.92 0.18 -6.09
C ASP A 48 -47.91 0.46 -7.61
N VAL A 49 -46.78 0.90 -8.17
CA VAL A 49 -46.60 1.10 -9.62
C VAL A 49 -46.70 -0.22 -10.38
N GLN A 50 -46.06 -1.29 -9.91
CA GLN A 50 -46.16 -2.62 -10.53
C GLN A 50 -47.60 -3.16 -10.52
N LEU A 51 -48.34 -2.93 -9.43
CA LEU A 51 -49.74 -3.34 -9.31
C LEU A 51 -50.64 -2.58 -10.30
N LEU A 52 -50.44 -1.28 -10.45
CA LEU A 52 -51.18 -0.45 -11.40
C LEU A 52 -50.90 -0.86 -12.85
N THR A 53 -49.65 -1.13 -13.21
CA THR A 53 -49.26 -1.66 -14.52
C THR A 53 -49.93 -3.01 -14.80
N LYS A 54 -49.98 -3.91 -13.81
CA LYS A 54 -50.65 -5.21 -13.93
C LYS A 54 -52.16 -5.07 -14.13
N ARG A 55 -52.81 -4.13 -13.42
CA ARG A 55 -54.25 -3.83 -13.59
C ARG A 55 -54.55 -3.23 -14.97
N GLY A 56 -53.70 -2.31 -15.45
CA GLY A 56 -53.81 -1.73 -16.79
C GLY A 56 -53.76 -2.79 -17.90
N LYS A 57 -52.78 -3.69 -17.86
CA LYS A 57 -52.67 -4.80 -18.82
C LYS A 57 -53.87 -5.75 -18.77
N LYS A 58 -54.46 -5.96 -17.59
CA LYS A 58 -55.67 -6.80 -17.43
C LYS A 58 -56.92 -6.15 -18.03
N ALA A 59 -57.07 -4.83 -17.87
CA ALA A 59 -58.16 -4.07 -18.46
C ALA A 59 -58.06 -4.03 -20.00
N GLU A 60 -56.86 -3.85 -20.54
CA GLU A 60 -56.59 -3.92 -21.98
C GLU A 60 -56.94 -5.30 -22.57
N GLN A 61 -56.53 -6.38 -21.91
CA GLN A 61 -56.90 -7.74 -22.32
C GLN A 61 -58.41 -7.99 -22.24
N HIS A 62 -59.11 -7.39 -21.27
CA HIS A 62 -60.56 -7.52 -21.17
C HIS A 62 -61.28 -6.77 -22.31
N LEU A 63 -60.82 -5.57 -22.66
CA LEU A 63 -61.37 -4.78 -23.77
C LEU A 63 -61.10 -5.46 -25.12
N LEU A 64 -59.91 -6.03 -25.32
CA LEU A 64 -59.57 -6.80 -26.52
C LEU A 64 -60.42 -8.09 -26.65
N ARG A 65 -60.79 -8.73 -25.54
CA ARG A 65 -61.70 -9.88 -25.55
C ARG A 65 -63.15 -9.48 -25.87
N GLN A 66 -63.63 -8.35 -25.36
CA GLN A 66 -64.97 -7.84 -25.69
C GLN A 66 -65.07 -7.39 -27.16
N ALA A 67 -64.00 -6.77 -27.69
CA ALA A 67 -63.92 -6.41 -29.10
C ALA A 67 -63.92 -7.65 -30.03
N LYS A 68 -63.28 -8.76 -29.62
CA LYS A 68 -63.26 -10.02 -30.38
C LYS A 68 -64.58 -10.79 -30.38
N PHE A 69 -65.44 -10.61 -29.38
CA PHE A 69 -66.74 -11.32 -29.29
C PHE A 69 -67.88 -10.61 -30.03
N SER A 70 -67.64 -9.43 -30.62
CA SER A 70 -68.69 -8.57 -31.20
C SER A 70 -68.69 -8.48 -32.73
N LEU A 71 -68.05 -9.43 -33.44
CA LEU A 71 -68.17 -9.54 -34.90
C LEU A 71 -68.45 -11.00 -35.30
N PRO A 72 -69.72 -11.31 -35.60
CA PRO A 72 -70.07 -11.62 -36.99
C PRO A 72 -71.34 -10.91 -37.49
N SER A 73 -71.27 -10.47 -38.76
CA SER A 73 -72.34 -9.97 -39.64
C SER A 73 -73.26 -8.86 -39.10
N LEU A 74 -72.79 -7.61 -39.15
CA LEU A 74 -73.67 -6.44 -39.12
C LEU A 74 -74.10 -6.10 -40.56
N THR A 75 -75.36 -6.36 -40.87
CA THR A 75 -76.05 -5.79 -42.03
C THR A 75 -76.31 -4.29 -41.81
N ALA A 76 -76.37 -3.53 -42.91
CA ALA A 76 -76.19 -2.09 -43.01
C ALA A 76 -77.22 -1.16 -42.31
N SER A 77 -78.03 -1.63 -41.35
CA SER A 77 -79.10 -0.83 -40.71
C SER A 77 -78.86 -0.41 -39.25
N ARG A 78 -77.66 -0.62 -38.67
CA ARG A 78 -77.33 -0.21 -37.28
C ARG A 78 -76.05 0.63 -37.11
N LEU A 79 -75.62 1.36 -38.14
CA LEU A 79 -74.49 2.30 -38.07
C LEU A 79 -74.62 3.46 -37.06
N PRO A 80 -75.81 4.02 -36.72
CA PRO A 80 -75.88 5.16 -35.80
C PRO A 80 -75.53 4.82 -34.35
N VAL A 81 -75.92 3.63 -33.87
CA VAL A 81 -75.77 3.25 -32.45
C VAL A 81 -74.32 2.87 -32.12
N ALA A 82 -73.62 2.21 -33.05
CA ALA A 82 -72.20 1.89 -32.89
C ALA A 82 -71.33 3.15 -32.88
N GLY A 83 -71.65 4.15 -33.71
CA GLY A 83 -70.98 5.45 -33.72
C GLY A 83 -71.18 6.23 -32.41
N MET A 84 -72.40 6.23 -31.85
CA MET A 84 -72.68 6.88 -30.56
C MET A 84 -72.00 6.18 -29.38
N MET A 85 -71.94 4.85 -29.37
CA MET A 85 -71.22 4.10 -28.33
C MET A 85 -69.71 4.32 -28.39
N LEU A 86 -69.13 4.38 -29.59
CA LEU A 86 -67.71 4.70 -29.76
C LEU A 86 -67.40 6.15 -29.34
N ALA A 87 -68.27 7.10 -29.68
CA ALA A 87 -68.13 8.49 -29.25
C ALA A 87 -68.24 8.63 -27.72
N ALA A 88 -69.18 7.92 -27.08
CA ALA A 88 -69.32 7.91 -25.63
C ALA A 88 -68.11 7.25 -24.94
N ALA A 89 -67.60 6.14 -25.47
CA ALA A 89 -66.41 5.48 -24.96
C ALA A 89 -65.16 6.39 -25.06
N ASN A 90 -65.01 7.10 -26.19
CA ASN A 90 -63.93 8.06 -26.37
C ASN A 90 -64.06 9.27 -25.42
N ALA A 91 -65.28 9.79 -25.22
CA ALA A 91 -65.52 10.88 -24.28
C ALA A 91 -65.19 10.49 -22.83
N ILE A 92 -65.59 9.29 -22.40
CA ILE A 92 -65.28 8.77 -21.06
C ILE A 92 -63.76 8.52 -20.93
N SER A 93 -63.12 7.98 -21.96
CA SER A 93 -61.67 7.79 -21.98
C SER A 93 -60.92 9.12 -21.85
N ASN A 94 -61.34 10.14 -22.59
CA ASN A 94 -60.72 11.47 -22.53
C ASN A 94 -60.92 12.13 -21.17
N ALA A 95 -62.13 12.07 -20.61
CA ALA A 95 -62.41 12.58 -19.27
C ALA A 95 -61.59 11.86 -18.18
N ALA A 96 -61.39 10.54 -18.31
CA ALA A 96 -60.54 9.77 -17.40
C ALA A 96 -59.05 10.15 -17.50
N VAL A 97 -58.56 10.42 -18.72
CA VAL A 97 -57.20 10.91 -18.95
C VAL A 97 -56.99 12.30 -18.36
N GLU A 98 -57.95 13.21 -18.55
CA GLU A 98 -57.90 14.56 -17.96
C GLU A 98 -57.92 14.52 -16.44
N ALA A 99 -58.81 13.73 -15.83
CA ALA A 99 -58.87 13.57 -14.38
C ALA A 99 -57.57 12.96 -13.81
N SER A 100 -56.96 12.00 -14.52
CA SER A 100 -55.68 11.40 -14.15
C SER A 100 -54.54 12.42 -14.23
N ASN A 101 -54.49 13.22 -15.30
CA ASN A 101 -53.49 14.28 -15.44
C ASN A 101 -53.64 15.36 -14.35
N HIS A 102 -54.88 15.73 -14.00
CA HIS A 102 -55.14 16.67 -12.91
C HIS A 102 -54.66 16.13 -11.56
N ALA A 103 -54.89 14.84 -11.28
CA ALA A 103 -54.42 14.19 -10.06
C ALA A 103 -52.89 14.09 -9.99
N ILE A 104 -52.23 13.77 -11.11
CA ILE A 104 -50.76 13.71 -11.21
C ILE A 104 -50.15 15.10 -11.00
N ASN A 105 -50.72 16.14 -11.60
CA ASN A 105 -50.23 17.51 -11.44
C ASN A 105 -50.41 17.99 -9.99
N ALA A 106 -51.55 17.69 -9.36
CA ALA A 106 -51.78 18.01 -7.95
C ALA A 106 -50.84 17.26 -7.01
N ALA A 107 -50.54 15.99 -7.28
CA ALA A 107 -49.57 15.20 -6.52
C ALA A 107 -48.14 15.72 -6.67
N THR A 108 -47.75 16.06 -7.90
CA THR A 108 -46.43 16.66 -8.21
C THR A 108 -46.25 18.00 -7.51
N ALA A 109 -47.27 18.85 -7.50
CA ALA A 109 -47.25 20.13 -6.79
C ALA A 109 -47.08 19.96 -5.27
N ARG A 110 -47.82 19.03 -4.65
CA ARG A 110 -47.67 18.72 -3.22
C ARG A 110 -46.29 18.14 -2.89
N GLN A 111 -45.73 17.32 -3.78
CA GLN A 111 -44.40 16.75 -3.62
C GLN A 111 -43.30 17.82 -3.75
N ALA A 112 -43.45 18.77 -4.68
CA ALA A 112 -42.55 19.91 -4.82
C ALA A 112 -42.59 20.83 -3.58
N GLU A 113 -43.77 21.11 -3.03
CA GLU A 113 -43.91 21.91 -1.81
C GLU A 113 -43.32 21.19 -0.58
N ALA A 114 -43.55 19.88 -0.45
CA ALA A 114 -42.95 19.07 0.61
C ALA A 114 -41.41 19.01 0.48
N ALA A 115 -40.88 18.88 -0.74
CA ALA A 115 -39.45 18.88 -1.01
C ALA A 115 -38.82 20.25 -0.67
N ALA A 116 -39.49 21.36 -0.98
CA ALA A 116 -39.03 22.70 -0.62
C ALA A 116 -38.96 22.89 0.91
N ARG A 117 -39.99 22.46 1.66
CA ARG A 117 -39.98 22.54 3.13
C ARG A 117 -38.89 21.68 3.77
N VAL A 118 -38.65 20.48 3.25
CA VAL A 118 -37.57 19.60 3.72
C VAL A 118 -36.19 20.17 3.41
N LYS A 119 -36.03 20.84 2.25
CA LYS A 119 -34.78 21.50 1.86
C LYS A 119 -34.45 22.66 2.79
N THR A 120 -35.43 23.51 3.13
CA THR A 120 -35.22 24.65 4.06
C THR A 120 -34.87 24.17 5.47
N ASN A 121 -35.56 23.16 5.99
CA ASN A 121 -35.27 22.63 7.33
C ASN A 121 -33.91 21.94 7.41
N HIS A 122 -33.51 21.17 6.39
CA HIS A 122 -32.16 20.59 6.34
C HIS A 122 -31.08 21.66 6.21
N MET A 123 -31.32 22.73 5.44
CA MET A 123 -30.35 23.82 5.31
C MET A 123 -30.11 24.52 6.64
N ASN A 124 -31.16 24.78 7.42
CA ASN A 124 -31.02 25.41 8.74
C ASN A 124 -30.25 24.52 9.73
N VAL A 125 -30.54 23.21 9.77
CA VAL A 125 -29.80 22.26 10.61
C VAL A 125 -28.33 22.14 10.19
N ILE A 126 -28.05 22.18 8.88
CA ILE A 126 -26.67 22.18 8.36
C ILE A 126 -25.94 23.47 8.77
N VAL A 127 -26.59 24.64 8.68
CA VAL A 127 -25.98 25.93 9.08
C VAL A 127 -25.68 25.95 10.58
N GLU A 128 -26.58 25.50 11.44
CA GLU A 128 -26.35 25.43 12.89
C GLU A 128 -25.24 24.44 13.26
N SER A 129 -25.19 23.29 12.59
CA SER A 129 -24.13 22.29 12.77
C SER A 129 -22.77 22.81 12.31
N LEU A 130 -22.72 23.55 11.20
CA LEU A 130 -21.50 24.20 10.70
C LEU A 130 -21.03 25.32 11.64
N GLN A 131 -21.94 26.14 12.17
CA GLN A 131 -21.60 27.18 13.15
C GLN A 131 -21.04 26.58 14.44
N THR A 132 -21.66 25.52 14.96
CA THR A 132 -21.17 24.80 16.15
C THR A 132 -19.80 24.17 15.91
N SER A 133 -19.59 23.59 14.72
CA SER A 133 -18.31 23.02 14.31
C SER A 133 -17.23 24.10 14.19
N LEU A 134 -17.56 25.27 13.64
CA LEU A 134 -16.65 26.41 13.50
C LEU A 134 -16.22 26.97 14.86
N ILE A 135 -17.15 27.13 15.81
CA ILE A 135 -16.86 27.57 17.18
C ILE A 135 -15.93 26.56 17.89
N THR A 136 -16.18 25.26 17.70
CA THR A 136 -15.35 24.20 18.27
C THR A 136 -13.95 24.21 17.68
N MET A 137 -13.82 24.41 16.36
CA MET A 137 -12.54 24.56 15.67
C MET A 137 -11.77 25.77 16.19
N LYS A 138 -12.42 26.92 16.36
CA LYS A 138 -11.80 28.15 16.87
C LYS A 138 -11.25 27.98 18.29
N ARG A 139 -11.98 27.29 19.17
CA ARG A 139 -11.50 26.96 20.53
C ARG A 139 -10.29 26.02 20.52
N ARG A 140 -10.31 25.01 19.65
CA ARG A 140 -9.17 24.10 19.48
C ARG A 140 -7.93 24.85 19.00
N LEU A 141 -8.09 25.75 18.02
CA LEU A 141 -6.99 26.55 17.50
C LEU A 141 -6.37 27.43 18.59
N GLN A 142 -7.20 28.10 19.40
CA GLN A 142 -6.72 28.93 20.52
C GLN A 142 -6.03 28.14 21.63
N ASN A 143 -6.44 26.89 21.87
CA ASN A 143 -5.78 26.01 22.83
C ASN A 143 -4.45 25.50 22.29
N SER A 144 -4.39 25.14 21.00
CA SER A 144 -3.15 24.76 20.33
C SER A 144 -2.15 25.91 20.27
N GLU A 145 -2.61 27.14 20.04
CA GLU A 145 -1.76 28.34 20.07
C GLU A 145 -1.14 28.57 21.46
N ARG A 146 -1.94 28.43 22.53
CA ARG A 146 -1.42 28.51 23.90
C ARG A 146 -0.42 27.40 24.22
N GLN A 147 -0.72 26.18 23.79
CA GLN A 147 0.17 25.05 23.99
C GLN A 147 1.50 25.24 23.25
N LEU A 148 1.47 25.72 22.00
CA LEU A 148 2.67 26.05 21.24
C LEU A 148 3.49 27.16 21.89
N GLN A 149 2.85 28.20 22.44
CA GLN A 149 3.56 29.26 23.17
C GLN A 149 4.28 28.72 24.42
N GLU A 150 3.67 27.76 25.11
CA GLU A 150 4.26 27.11 26.29
C GLU A 150 5.37 26.11 25.91
N GLU A 151 5.21 25.39 24.80
CA GLU A 151 6.24 24.51 24.24
C GLU A 151 7.45 25.29 23.75
N VAL A 152 7.28 26.43 23.07
CA VAL A 152 8.38 27.33 22.68
C VAL A 152 9.14 27.80 23.91
N ARG A 153 8.43 28.25 24.95
CA ARG A 153 9.06 28.67 26.21
C ARG A 153 9.84 27.53 26.88
N ASN A 154 9.34 26.31 26.81
CA ASN A 154 10.03 25.14 27.36
C ASN A 154 11.24 24.71 26.52
N CYS A 155 11.16 24.84 25.19
CA CYS A 155 12.31 24.63 24.30
C CYS A 155 13.41 25.67 24.54
N ASP A 156 13.06 26.93 24.80
CA ASP A 156 14.05 27.96 25.16
C ASP A 156 14.78 27.63 26.46
N LEU A 157 14.08 27.04 27.44
CA LEU A 157 14.67 26.56 28.69
C LEU A 157 15.54 25.31 28.48
N MET A 158 15.08 24.37 27.65
CA MET A 158 15.81 23.12 27.36
C MET A 158 17.06 23.38 26.53
N ASN A 159 17.01 24.33 25.59
CA ASN A 159 18.19 24.74 24.81
C ASN A 159 19.25 25.39 25.70
N ALA A 160 18.86 26.12 26.74
CA ALA A 160 19.81 26.65 27.73
C ALA A 160 20.51 25.53 28.51
N GLU A 161 19.79 24.48 28.92
CA GLU A 161 20.39 23.30 29.58
C GLU A 161 21.25 22.46 28.62
N LEU A 162 20.82 22.29 27.36
CA LEU A 162 21.57 21.52 26.36
C LEU A 162 22.87 22.22 25.93
N LEU A 163 22.90 23.57 25.97
CA LEU A 163 24.10 24.36 25.75
C LEU A 163 25.13 24.17 26.88
N ASP A 164 24.67 24.03 28.13
CA ASP A 164 25.53 23.71 29.28
C ASP A 164 26.08 22.27 29.18
N ASP A 165 25.28 21.31 28.75
CA ASP A 165 25.71 19.91 28.56
C ASP A 165 26.65 19.72 27.36
N LEU A 166 26.43 20.45 26.25
CA LEU A 166 27.30 20.44 25.08
C LEU A 166 28.65 21.10 25.36
N ALA A 167 28.69 22.15 26.19
CA ALA A 167 29.94 22.74 26.68
C ALA A 167 30.73 21.77 27.57
N ALA A 168 30.04 20.87 28.29
CA ALA A 168 30.70 19.79 29.04
C ALA A 168 31.24 18.68 28.12
N MET A 169 30.54 18.37 27.02
CA MET A 169 30.95 17.36 26.04
C MET A 169 32.16 17.74 25.17
N GLU A 170 32.47 19.04 24.99
CA GLU A 170 33.73 19.47 24.33
C GLU A 170 35.00 18.97 25.05
N SER A 171 34.88 18.43 26.27
CA SER A 171 36.00 17.89 27.06
C SER A 171 36.30 16.39 26.86
N GLU A 172 35.45 15.62 26.17
CA GLU A 172 35.64 14.17 25.99
C GLU A 172 35.59 13.72 24.51
N THR A 173 36.57 12.92 24.11
CA THR A 173 36.75 12.44 22.74
C THR A 173 35.74 11.32 22.44
N ILE A 174 34.77 11.59 21.56
CA ILE A 174 33.64 10.69 21.25
C ILE A 174 34.10 9.48 20.40
N SER A 175 33.62 8.29 20.76
CA SER A 175 33.94 7.01 20.10
C SER A 175 32.95 6.64 18.99
N ALA A 176 33.38 5.78 18.05
CA ALA A 176 32.70 5.36 16.82
C ALA A 176 31.29 4.72 16.95
N LYS A 177 30.72 4.58 18.14
CA LYS A 177 29.35 4.06 18.35
C LYS A 177 28.25 5.12 18.21
N ASP A 178 28.60 6.40 18.19
CA ASP A 178 27.62 7.52 18.21
C ASP A 178 27.25 8.09 16.81
N ASP A 179 27.88 7.62 15.74
CA ASP A 179 27.72 8.19 14.39
C ASP A 179 26.34 7.93 13.74
N GLY A 180 25.73 6.76 14.00
CA GLY A 180 24.39 6.45 13.48
C GLY A 180 23.29 7.30 14.12
N LYS A 181 23.50 7.67 15.39
CA LYS A 181 22.63 8.56 16.16
C LYS A 181 22.75 10.01 15.68
N ALA A 182 23.97 10.47 15.43
CA ALA A 182 24.23 11.78 14.83
C ALA A 182 23.58 11.93 13.44
N TYR A 183 23.63 10.90 12.59
CA TYR A 183 23.00 10.91 11.27
C TYR A 183 21.46 11.06 11.35
N SER A 184 20.81 10.33 12.25
CA SER A 184 19.35 10.39 12.41
C SER A 184 18.88 11.76 12.92
N ILE A 185 19.60 12.32 13.91
CA ILE A 185 19.33 13.66 14.45
C ILE A 185 19.55 14.71 13.36
N ALA A 186 20.66 14.63 12.61
CA ALA A 186 20.95 15.57 11.53
C ALA A 186 19.89 15.51 10.41
N MET A 187 19.37 14.33 10.07
CA MET A 187 18.28 14.22 9.08
C MET A 187 16.93 14.70 9.60
N GLN A 188 16.60 14.48 10.87
CA GLN A 188 15.40 15.06 11.47
C GLN A 188 15.45 16.59 11.42
N GLU A 189 16.57 17.18 11.83
CA GLU A 189 16.76 18.63 11.85
C GLU A 189 16.81 19.22 10.43
N CYS A 190 17.50 18.57 9.48
CA CYS A 190 17.49 18.98 8.07
C CYS A 190 16.08 18.94 7.48
N ILE A 191 15.27 17.92 7.78
CA ILE A 191 13.90 17.82 7.28
C ILE A 191 13.02 18.90 7.91
N LEU A 192 13.10 19.13 9.22
CA LEU A 192 12.37 20.19 9.93
C LEU A 192 12.72 21.57 9.38
N ARG A 193 14.01 21.84 9.12
CA ARG A 193 14.44 23.10 8.50
C ARG A 193 14.06 23.20 7.03
N LEU A 194 14.15 22.14 6.23
CA LEU A 194 13.66 22.15 4.85
C LEU A 194 12.15 22.35 4.77
N GLN A 195 11.39 21.85 5.76
CA GLN A 195 9.96 22.10 5.90
C GLN A 195 9.68 23.55 6.32
N ALA A 196 10.45 24.11 7.26
CA ALA A 196 10.39 25.53 7.63
C ALA A 196 10.75 26.44 6.43
N LEU A 197 11.76 26.06 5.65
CA LEU A 197 12.22 26.75 4.42
C LEU A 197 11.17 26.71 3.30
N LYS A 198 10.34 25.66 3.23
CA LYS A 198 9.24 25.56 2.26
C LYS A 198 8.08 26.51 2.60
N VAL A 199 7.96 26.91 3.86
CA VAL A 199 6.98 27.89 4.34
C VAL A 199 7.49 29.32 4.15
N SER A 200 8.81 29.55 4.21
CA SER A 200 9.43 30.85 3.94
C SER A 200 9.99 30.93 2.51
N GLN A 201 9.16 31.32 1.54
CA GLN A 201 9.65 31.78 0.22
C GLN A 201 10.35 33.15 0.34
N GLY A 202 11.47 33.19 1.04
CA GLY A 202 12.34 34.35 1.18
C GLY A 202 13.79 33.87 1.21
N SER A 203 14.65 34.57 0.47
CA SER A 203 16.10 34.42 0.44
C SER A 203 16.68 34.04 1.80
N ILE A 204 17.54 33.01 1.83
CA ILE A 204 18.27 32.65 3.03
C ILE A 204 19.31 33.74 3.27
N ASP A 205 19.04 34.59 4.25
CA ASP A 205 20.02 35.51 4.81
C ASP A 205 20.86 34.69 5.80
N ILE A 206 22.03 34.23 5.35
CA ILE A 206 22.97 33.42 6.15
C ILE A 206 24.01 34.32 6.85
N ASP A 207 23.84 35.63 6.80
CA ASP A 207 24.70 36.59 7.50
C ASP A 207 24.24 36.72 8.96
N GLY A 208 24.72 35.82 9.82
CA GLY A 208 24.49 35.89 11.26
C GLY A 208 25.41 34.99 12.07
N ALA A 209 26.37 35.60 12.76
CA ALA A 209 27.35 35.00 13.65
C ALA A 209 26.74 34.46 14.96
N GLU A 210 25.77 33.56 14.87
CA GLU A 210 25.27 32.82 16.04
C GLU A 210 26.01 31.48 16.16
N PRO A 211 26.57 31.14 17.35
CA PRO A 211 27.34 29.92 17.57
C PRO A 211 26.62 28.63 17.14
N GLU A 212 25.31 28.56 17.35
CA GLU A 212 24.47 27.42 16.96
C GLU A 212 24.36 27.22 15.44
N LYS A 213 24.34 28.31 14.66
CA LYS A 213 24.33 28.25 13.19
C LYS A 213 25.64 27.68 12.65
N ASN A 214 26.75 27.96 13.31
CA ASN A 214 28.07 27.40 12.97
C ASN A 214 28.14 25.90 13.30
N ILE A 215 27.61 25.46 14.44
CA ILE A 215 27.54 24.03 14.80
C ILE A 215 26.74 23.22 13.77
N LEU A 216 25.56 23.68 13.38
CA LEU A 216 24.76 22.97 12.37
C LEU A 216 25.45 22.95 11.01
N ALA A 217 26.04 24.06 10.58
CA ALA A 217 26.80 24.12 9.34
C ALA A 217 27.96 23.10 9.37
N ARG A 218 28.64 22.95 10.50
CA ARG A 218 29.69 21.94 10.70
C ARG A 218 29.14 20.51 10.64
N ILE A 219 27.99 20.24 11.25
CA ILE A 219 27.32 18.94 11.17
C ILE A 219 26.98 18.61 9.71
N VAL A 220 26.28 19.50 9.00
CA VAL A 220 25.88 19.28 7.61
C VAL A 220 27.11 19.16 6.70
N ALA A 221 28.14 19.98 6.90
CA ALA A 221 29.41 19.90 6.18
C ALA A 221 30.12 18.54 6.40
N SER A 222 29.97 17.92 7.57
CA SER A 222 30.55 16.61 7.86
C SER A 222 29.84 15.44 7.14
N LEU A 223 28.58 15.61 6.73
CA LEU A 223 27.79 14.58 6.06
C LEU A 223 28.23 14.36 4.61
N LYS A 224 29.10 13.38 4.37
CA LYS A 224 29.60 13.04 3.03
C LYS A 224 28.83 11.93 2.31
N ASN A 225 27.92 11.25 3.00
CA ASN A 225 27.27 10.05 2.46
C ASN A 225 25.75 10.09 2.67
N VAL A 226 24.99 9.72 1.65
CA VAL A 226 23.53 9.61 1.68
C VAL A 226 23.08 8.28 1.08
N MET A 227 21.94 7.78 1.55
CA MET A 227 21.30 6.59 0.98
C MET A 227 20.13 6.98 0.08
N SER A 228 19.96 6.24 -1.02
CA SER A 228 18.89 6.45 -1.98
C SER A 228 18.18 5.17 -2.40
N ASP A 229 16.89 5.30 -2.64
CA ASP A 229 16.04 4.33 -3.35
C ASP A 229 15.97 4.63 -4.86
N ARG A 230 16.67 5.69 -5.32
CA ARG A 230 16.62 6.25 -6.69
C ARG A 230 15.24 6.72 -7.13
N ALA A 231 14.29 6.91 -6.21
CA ALA A 231 13.03 7.56 -6.52
C ALA A 231 13.29 9.01 -6.96
N ALA A 232 12.49 9.53 -7.88
CA ALA A 232 12.67 10.88 -8.43
C ALA A 232 12.75 11.97 -7.34
N THR A 233 11.95 11.82 -6.28
CA THR A 233 11.96 12.74 -5.12
C THR A 233 13.29 12.68 -4.36
N GLN A 234 13.85 11.48 -4.19
CA GLN A 234 15.09 11.22 -3.47
C GLN A 234 16.31 11.72 -4.27
N VAL A 235 16.30 11.51 -5.59
CA VAL A 235 17.30 12.11 -6.50
C VAL A 235 17.30 13.63 -6.37
N LYS A 236 16.11 14.26 -6.42
CA LYS A 236 15.97 15.71 -6.25
C LYS A 236 16.43 16.18 -4.86
N PHE A 237 16.12 15.42 -3.81
CA PHE A 237 16.59 15.71 -2.45
C PHE A 237 18.12 15.69 -2.37
N ASN A 238 18.78 14.68 -2.92
CA ASN A 238 20.24 14.58 -2.89
C ASN A 238 20.91 15.75 -3.61
N THR A 239 20.37 16.19 -4.76
CA THR A 239 20.86 17.39 -5.45
C THR A 239 20.72 18.65 -4.60
N LEU A 240 19.56 18.83 -3.94
CA LEU A 240 19.34 19.99 -3.06
C LEU A 240 20.24 19.94 -1.83
N PHE A 241 20.47 18.74 -1.29
CA PHE A 241 21.33 18.52 -0.15
C PHE A 241 22.80 18.86 -0.47
N GLU A 242 23.29 18.45 -1.63
CA GLU A 242 24.65 18.77 -2.10
C GLU A 242 24.85 20.29 -2.24
N LEU A 243 23.88 21.00 -2.81
CA LEU A 243 23.90 22.47 -2.88
C LEU A 243 23.88 23.13 -1.49
N TYR A 244 23.01 22.66 -0.60
CA TYR A 244 22.93 23.18 0.77
C TYR A 244 24.23 22.92 1.55
N ARG A 245 24.84 21.75 1.35
CA ARG A 245 26.12 21.39 1.94
C ARG A 245 27.26 22.26 1.43
N PHE A 246 27.25 22.64 0.15
CA PHE A 246 28.20 23.60 -0.42
C PHE A 246 28.16 24.92 0.35
N ASP A 247 26.97 25.44 0.66
CA ASP A 247 26.82 26.67 1.43
C ASP A 247 27.27 26.50 2.89
N CYS A 248 26.98 25.36 3.51
CA CYS A 248 27.43 25.06 4.87
C CYS A 248 28.96 24.94 4.98
N LEU A 249 29.62 24.36 3.97
CA LEU A 249 31.09 24.22 3.94
C LEU A 249 31.83 25.56 3.97
N LYS A 250 31.27 26.60 3.35
CA LYS A 250 31.83 27.98 3.39
C LYS A 250 31.88 28.54 4.79
N LEU A 251 30.93 28.15 5.64
CA LEU A 251 30.77 28.65 7.01
C LEU A 251 31.52 27.78 8.02
N ALA A 252 31.61 26.49 7.74
CA ALA A 252 32.19 25.48 8.63
C ALA A 252 33.71 25.39 8.55
N ARG A 253 34.34 25.95 7.51
CA ARG A 253 35.79 25.85 7.25
C ARG A 253 36.42 27.23 7.12
N ASP A 254 37.36 27.51 8.02
CA ASP A 254 38.11 28.76 8.02
C ASP A 254 39.02 28.92 6.79
N ASP A 255 39.53 27.80 6.25
CA ASP A 255 40.43 27.75 5.09
C ASP A 255 39.70 27.72 3.73
N TRP A 256 38.37 27.84 3.71
CA TRP A 256 37.57 27.64 2.49
C TRP A 256 38.02 28.51 1.31
N HIS A 257 38.36 29.77 1.58
CA HIS A 257 38.78 30.72 0.55
C HIS A 257 40.18 30.45 -0.01
N ASP A 258 41.01 29.70 0.73
CA ASP A 258 42.38 29.36 0.34
C ASP A 258 42.44 28.09 -0.50
N LEU A 259 41.40 27.26 -0.45
CA LEU A 259 41.27 26.06 -1.27
C LEU A 259 41.11 26.40 -2.76
N SER A 260 41.73 25.60 -3.62
CA SER A 260 41.51 25.66 -5.06
C SER A 260 40.08 25.26 -5.44
N VAL A 261 39.65 25.62 -6.65
CA VAL A 261 38.34 25.23 -7.19
C VAL A 261 38.16 23.71 -7.16
N THR A 262 39.19 22.97 -7.57
CA THR A 262 39.17 21.50 -7.60
C THR A 262 39.06 20.89 -6.20
N GLU A 263 39.75 21.44 -5.20
CA GLU A 263 39.63 20.98 -3.80
C GLU A 263 38.24 21.24 -3.23
N ARG A 264 37.65 22.41 -3.54
CA ARG A 264 36.27 22.72 -3.13
C ARG A 264 35.27 21.76 -3.77
N GLU A 265 35.40 21.49 -5.07
CA GLU A 265 34.55 20.53 -5.79
C GLU A 265 34.64 19.13 -5.16
N GLN A 266 35.85 18.65 -4.85
CA GLN A 266 36.06 17.37 -4.18
C GLN A 266 35.46 17.33 -2.77
N LEU A 267 35.62 18.41 -1.99
CA LEU A 267 35.05 18.49 -0.65
C LEU A 267 33.52 18.52 -0.65
N CYS A 268 32.90 19.08 -1.69
CA CYS A 268 31.46 19.20 -1.84
C CYS A 268 30.78 17.91 -2.30
N GLN A 269 31.51 17.02 -2.94
CA GLN A 269 30.98 15.76 -3.44
C GLN A 269 30.30 14.96 -2.32
N VAL A 270 29.06 14.53 -2.59
CA VAL A 270 28.31 13.63 -1.70
C VAL A 270 28.22 12.24 -2.32
N ASN A 271 28.67 11.24 -1.58
CA ASN A 271 28.54 9.84 -1.98
C ASN A 271 27.10 9.37 -1.79
N THR A 272 26.45 8.98 -2.88
CA THR A 272 25.10 8.41 -2.85
C THR A 272 25.17 6.90 -3.00
N PHE A 273 24.68 6.18 -2.01
CA PHE A 273 24.61 4.72 -1.99
C PHE A 273 23.19 4.22 -2.22
N PHE A 274 23.02 3.18 -3.02
CA PHE A 274 21.72 2.53 -3.19
C PHE A 274 21.39 1.68 -1.96
N CYS A 275 20.19 1.85 -1.40
CA CYS A 275 19.77 1.04 -0.26
C CYS A 275 19.59 -0.43 -0.67
N ASN A 276 20.36 -1.33 -0.07
CA ASN A 276 20.33 -2.74 -0.42
C ASN A 276 19.03 -3.47 -0.02
N LEU A 277 18.17 -2.89 0.83
CA LEU A 277 16.83 -3.45 1.05
C LEU A 277 15.86 -3.09 -0.07
N HIS A 278 15.99 -1.91 -0.68
CA HIS A 278 15.24 -1.58 -1.89
C HIS A 278 15.63 -2.48 -3.07
N LEU A 279 16.87 -2.98 -3.09
CA LEU A 279 17.30 -4.05 -4.00
C LEU A 279 16.40 -5.30 -3.86
N LEU A 280 16.11 -5.71 -2.62
CA LEU A 280 15.29 -6.89 -2.35
C LEU A 280 13.80 -6.66 -2.62
N ALA A 281 13.24 -5.50 -2.25
CA ALA A 281 11.85 -5.17 -2.55
C ALA A 281 11.59 -5.16 -4.07
N ASN A 282 12.42 -4.45 -4.82
CA ASN A 282 12.23 -4.27 -6.25
C ASN A 282 12.52 -5.57 -7.03
N LEU A 283 13.39 -6.45 -6.52
CA LEU A 283 13.55 -7.80 -7.05
C LEU A 283 12.23 -8.58 -6.99
N GLY A 284 11.49 -8.47 -5.88
CA GLY A 284 10.15 -9.06 -5.73
C GLY A 284 9.22 -8.69 -6.88
N GLU A 285 9.12 -7.41 -7.21
CA GLU A 285 8.28 -6.91 -8.31
C GLU A 285 8.69 -7.54 -9.66
N LYS A 286 9.99 -7.56 -9.97
CA LYS A 286 10.50 -8.11 -11.25
C LYS A 286 10.29 -9.62 -11.37
N ILE A 287 10.35 -10.34 -10.26
CA ILE A 287 10.05 -11.77 -10.25
C ILE A 287 8.54 -12.00 -10.43
N ILE A 288 7.67 -11.20 -9.81
CA ILE A 288 6.22 -11.35 -9.99
C ILE A 288 5.81 -11.06 -11.44
N GLU A 289 6.36 -10.00 -12.05
CA GLU A 289 6.16 -9.70 -13.47
C GLU A 289 6.53 -10.92 -14.34
N CYS A 290 7.67 -11.53 -14.07
CA CYS A 290 8.12 -12.76 -14.75
C CYS A 290 7.15 -13.93 -14.53
N MET A 291 6.69 -14.16 -13.30
CA MET A 291 5.75 -15.23 -12.98
C MET A 291 4.39 -15.05 -13.68
N ALA A 292 3.89 -13.81 -13.78
CA ALA A 292 2.65 -13.50 -14.48
C ALA A 292 2.76 -13.75 -16.01
N LEU A 293 3.93 -13.45 -16.59
CA LEU A 293 4.21 -13.76 -18.00
C LEU A 293 4.25 -15.29 -18.23
N LEU A 294 4.89 -16.03 -17.34
CA LEU A 294 4.93 -17.50 -17.40
C LEU A 294 3.53 -18.12 -17.25
N GLU A 295 2.70 -17.60 -16.33
CA GLU A 295 1.30 -18.02 -16.21
C GLU A 295 0.49 -17.71 -17.47
N THR A 296 0.72 -16.54 -18.08
CA THR A 296 0.04 -16.16 -19.32
C THR A 296 0.37 -17.15 -20.44
N ALA A 297 1.65 -17.52 -20.57
CA ALA A 297 2.09 -18.52 -21.55
C ALA A 297 1.53 -19.92 -21.25
N HIS A 298 1.50 -20.32 -19.97
CA HIS A 298 1.06 -21.66 -19.57
C HIS A 298 -0.46 -21.84 -19.66
N PHE A 299 -1.25 -20.85 -19.25
CA PHE A 299 -2.72 -20.93 -19.23
C PHE A 299 -3.39 -20.36 -20.48
N GLY A 300 -2.64 -19.69 -21.37
CA GLY A 300 -3.17 -19.10 -22.60
C GLY A 300 -4.12 -17.92 -22.38
N LYS A 301 -4.08 -17.29 -21.19
CA LYS A 301 -4.90 -16.14 -20.82
C LYS A 301 -4.02 -15.07 -20.21
N GLN A 302 -4.23 -13.81 -20.60
CA GLN A 302 -3.53 -12.68 -20.00
C GLN A 302 -3.71 -12.67 -18.47
N VAL A 303 -2.59 -12.72 -17.75
CA VAL A 303 -2.53 -12.60 -16.28
C VAL A 303 -1.86 -11.27 -15.93
N GLU A 304 -2.57 -10.43 -15.17
CA GLU A 304 -1.99 -9.22 -14.61
C GLU A 304 -1.04 -9.56 -13.46
N THR A 305 0.05 -8.79 -13.30
CA THR A 305 1.07 -8.97 -12.25
C THR A 305 0.46 -9.13 -10.85
N GLU A 306 -0.51 -8.29 -10.50
CA GLU A 306 -1.17 -8.33 -9.18
C GLU A 306 -2.07 -9.55 -8.97
N SER A 307 -2.48 -10.20 -10.07
CA SER A 307 -3.38 -11.34 -10.11
C SER A 307 -2.64 -12.68 -10.32
N CYS A 308 -1.31 -12.66 -10.39
CA CYS A 308 -0.48 -13.86 -10.46
C CYS A 308 -0.89 -14.87 -9.38
N SER A 309 -1.06 -16.13 -9.77
CA SER A 309 -1.69 -17.16 -8.96
C SER A 309 -0.90 -17.47 -7.70
N VAL A 310 0.43 -17.53 -7.79
CA VAL A 310 1.29 -17.71 -6.62
C VAL A 310 1.18 -16.52 -5.66
N ILE A 311 1.11 -15.28 -6.14
CA ILE A 311 0.96 -14.09 -5.29
C ILE A 311 -0.40 -14.02 -4.63
N SER A 312 -1.46 -14.36 -5.37
CA SER A 312 -2.80 -14.50 -4.81
C SER A 312 -2.82 -15.56 -3.70
N LEU A 313 -2.14 -16.70 -3.91
CA LEU A 313 -1.98 -17.73 -2.87
C LEU A 313 -1.23 -17.19 -1.64
N LEU A 314 -0.09 -16.52 -1.80
CA LEU A 314 0.65 -15.94 -0.68
C LEU A 314 -0.21 -14.98 0.15
N ARG A 315 -0.98 -14.10 -0.52
CA ARG A 315 -1.89 -13.15 0.13
C ARG A 315 -3.03 -13.86 0.85
N ASP A 316 -3.65 -14.86 0.21
CA ASP A 316 -4.73 -15.63 0.81
C ASP A 316 -4.23 -16.39 2.04
N ILE A 317 -3.06 -17.02 1.97
CA ILE A 317 -2.48 -17.69 3.14
C ILE A 317 -2.20 -16.70 4.26
N ALA A 318 -1.52 -15.59 3.97
CA ALA A 318 -1.16 -14.62 5.00
C ALA A 318 -2.40 -13.93 5.61
N LYS A 319 -3.51 -13.87 4.88
CA LYS A 319 -4.78 -13.33 5.39
C LYS A 319 -5.52 -14.32 6.30
N TYR A 320 -5.48 -15.62 6.01
CA TYR A 320 -6.25 -16.64 6.74
C TYR A 320 -5.47 -17.32 7.88
N PHE A 321 -4.15 -17.44 7.73
CA PHE A 321 -3.33 -18.31 8.57
C PHE A 321 -2.19 -17.62 9.32
N ALA A 322 -1.81 -16.39 8.97
CA ALA A 322 -0.71 -15.67 9.62
C ALA A 322 -1.15 -14.75 10.78
N SER A 323 -0.28 -14.62 11.78
CA SER A 323 -0.53 -13.79 12.97
C SER A 323 -0.47 -12.30 12.64
N ARG A 324 -1.37 -11.49 13.23
CA ARG A 324 -1.45 -10.01 13.13
C ARG A 324 -1.67 -9.37 11.74
N SER A 325 -1.65 -10.10 10.63
CA SER A 325 -1.82 -9.55 9.26
C SER A 325 -3.25 -9.44 8.77
N ALA A 326 -4.21 -9.98 9.49
CA ALA A 326 -5.59 -9.98 9.03
C ALA A 326 -6.23 -8.61 9.30
N ALA A 327 -5.99 -7.64 8.42
CA ALA A 327 -6.67 -6.34 8.38
C ALA A 327 -8.22 -6.43 8.30
N LYS A 328 -8.80 -7.64 8.27
CA LYS A 328 -10.24 -7.88 8.32
C LYS A 328 -10.70 -9.09 9.18
N TRP A 329 -9.86 -10.07 9.55
CA TRP A 329 -10.38 -11.39 10.04
C TRP A 329 -9.61 -12.14 11.16
N GLY A 330 -8.50 -11.64 11.70
CA GLY A 330 -7.65 -12.41 12.64
C GLY A 330 -7.06 -13.72 12.05
N VAL A 331 -6.24 -14.44 12.82
CA VAL A 331 -5.85 -15.83 12.49
C VAL A 331 -7.07 -16.71 12.63
N CYS A 332 -7.34 -17.61 11.68
CA CYS A 332 -8.41 -18.60 11.82
C CYS A 332 -8.22 -19.45 13.09
N PRO A 333 -9.10 -19.39 14.11
CA PRO A 333 -8.90 -20.14 15.35
C PRO A 333 -8.88 -21.65 15.14
N LYS A 334 -9.62 -22.14 14.13
CA LYS A 334 -9.61 -23.55 13.72
C LYS A 334 -8.24 -23.99 13.21
N TRP A 335 -7.51 -23.10 12.53
CA TRP A 335 -6.15 -23.40 12.08
C TRP A 335 -5.18 -23.54 13.25
N VAL A 336 -5.25 -22.63 14.23
CA VAL A 336 -4.42 -22.72 15.45
C VAL A 336 -4.70 -24.03 16.19
N THR A 337 -5.98 -24.38 16.32
CA THR A 337 -6.42 -25.61 16.99
C THR A 337 -5.94 -26.85 16.23
N PHE A 338 -6.08 -26.86 14.90
CA PHE A 338 -5.62 -27.95 14.05
C PHE A 338 -4.10 -28.17 14.16
N LEU A 339 -3.31 -27.09 14.11
CA LEU A 339 -1.86 -27.19 14.27
C LEU A 339 -1.48 -27.76 15.64
N LEU A 340 -2.08 -27.23 16.71
CA LEU A 340 -1.75 -27.61 18.07
C LEU A 340 -2.16 -29.05 18.40
N ILE A 341 -3.39 -29.42 18.04
CA ILE A 341 -4.01 -30.68 18.49
C ILE A 341 -3.79 -31.81 17.48
N GLU A 342 -3.95 -31.53 16.19
CA GLU A 342 -3.92 -32.59 15.17
C GLU A 342 -2.54 -32.76 14.53
N GLN A 343 -1.66 -31.76 14.59
CA GLN A 343 -0.34 -31.77 13.95
C GLN A 343 0.82 -31.61 14.94
N GLU A 344 0.54 -31.42 16.23
CA GLU A 344 1.54 -31.24 17.29
C GLU A 344 2.54 -30.10 17.00
N VAL A 345 2.09 -29.07 16.28
CA VAL A 345 2.88 -27.88 15.93
C VAL A 345 2.48 -26.72 16.84
N ASN A 346 3.41 -26.30 17.71
CA ASN A 346 3.18 -25.24 18.70
C ASN A 346 3.48 -23.82 18.19
N VAL A 347 4.01 -23.67 16.98
CA VAL A 347 4.42 -22.37 16.41
C VAL A 347 3.65 -22.11 15.12
N LEU A 348 3.05 -20.92 15.01
CA LEU A 348 2.43 -20.50 13.75
C LEU A 348 3.51 -20.37 12.66
N PRO A 349 3.42 -21.11 11.55
CA PRO A 349 4.49 -21.17 10.56
C PRO A 349 4.56 -19.92 9.67
N PHE A 350 3.54 -19.05 9.70
CA PHE A 350 3.40 -17.94 8.76
C PHE A 350 3.58 -16.57 9.44
N PRO A 351 4.59 -15.77 9.02
CA PRO A 351 4.78 -14.40 9.48
C PRO A 351 3.69 -13.47 8.93
N SER A 352 3.51 -12.31 9.59
CA SER A 352 2.59 -11.26 9.13
C SER A 352 3.00 -10.72 7.77
N PHE A 353 2.03 -10.50 6.86
CA PHE A 353 2.26 -9.75 5.62
C PHE A 353 2.41 -8.24 5.86
N LEU A 354 1.76 -7.70 6.90
CA LEU A 354 1.82 -6.28 7.26
C LEU A 354 3.07 -5.99 8.10
N GLY A 355 3.79 -4.92 7.77
CA GLY A 355 4.99 -4.46 8.48
C GLY A 355 6.31 -5.03 7.95
N HIS A 356 6.29 -6.07 7.12
CA HIS A 356 7.49 -6.71 6.58
C HIS A 356 7.64 -6.40 5.08
N ARG A 357 8.26 -5.26 4.75
CA ARG A 357 8.25 -4.70 3.39
C ARG A 357 9.22 -5.35 2.40
N PHE A 358 10.27 -6.04 2.85
CA PHE A 358 11.46 -6.26 2.02
C PHE A 358 11.87 -7.73 1.75
N ASN A 359 11.21 -8.74 2.32
CA ASN A 359 11.49 -10.16 2.01
C ASN A 359 10.30 -11.12 2.25
N ILE A 360 9.13 -10.59 2.62
CA ILE A 360 8.07 -11.41 3.22
C ILE A 360 7.48 -12.43 2.24
N MET A 361 7.42 -12.10 0.95
CA MET A 361 6.84 -13.00 -0.05
C MET A 361 7.68 -14.25 -0.28
N PHE A 362 9.02 -14.13 -0.32
CA PHE A 362 9.92 -15.27 -0.52
C PHE A 362 9.93 -16.17 0.72
N LEU A 363 10.00 -15.56 1.91
CA LEU A 363 9.90 -16.28 3.18
C LEU A 363 8.54 -17.00 3.32
N LEU A 364 7.44 -16.33 2.98
CA LEU A 364 6.11 -16.97 2.99
C LEU A 364 6.04 -18.12 1.99
N ALA A 365 6.62 -17.97 0.79
CA ALA A 365 6.65 -19.03 -0.20
C ALA A 365 7.36 -20.28 0.34
N ALA A 366 8.54 -20.11 0.96
CA ALA A 366 9.26 -21.21 1.60
C ALA A 366 8.42 -21.92 2.68
N ARG A 367 7.77 -21.15 3.57
CA ARG A 367 6.94 -21.70 4.67
C ARG A 367 5.69 -22.40 4.15
N ILE A 368 5.04 -21.85 3.13
CA ILE A 368 3.84 -22.46 2.51
C ILE A 368 4.23 -23.76 1.80
N PHE A 369 5.38 -23.78 1.14
CA PHE A 369 5.87 -24.98 0.48
C PHE A 369 6.13 -26.10 1.49
N GLN A 370 6.81 -25.79 2.60
CA GLN A 370 7.03 -26.73 3.71
C GLN A 370 5.71 -27.24 4.29
N ALA A 371 4.76 -26.35 4.55
CA ALA A 371 3.47 -26.66 5.19
C ALA A 371 2.38 -27.13 4.21
N ARG A 372 2.72 -27.40 2.94
CA ARG A 372 1.74 -27.61 1.86
C ARG A 372 0.77 -28.75 2.15
N LYS A 373 1.27 -29.89 2.64
CA LYS A 373 0.46 -31.08 2.95
C LYS A 373 -0.51 -30.81 4.09
N GLN A 374 -0.05 -30.12 5.13
CA GLN A 374 -0.85 -29.73 6.29
C GLN A 374 -1.94 -28.71 5.90
N LEU A 375 -1.60 -27.74 5.06
CA LEU A 375 -2.56 -26.78 4.51
C LEU A 375 -3.64 -27.46 3.67
N ILE A 376 -3.27 -28.41 2.80
CA ILE A 376 -4.24 -29.19 2.01
C ILE A 376 -5.16 -29.97 2.94
N LYS A 377 -4.60 -30.72 3.90
CA LYS A 377 -5.37 -31.51 4.87
C LYS A 377 -6.36 -30.64 5.64
N PHE A 378 -5.90 -29.47 6.12
CA PHE A 378 -6.78 -28.52 6.79
C PHE A 378 -7.88 -28.02 5.87
N CYS A 379 -7.55 -27.61 4.65
CA CYS A 379 -8.56 -27.15 3.70
C CYS A 379 -9.58 -28.27 3.43
N ASP A 380 -9.18 -29.52 3.21
CA ASP A 380 -10.13 -30.60 2.93
C ASP A 380 -11.09 -30.86 4.10
N LEU A 381 -10.60 -30.78 5.34
CA LEU A 381 -11.42 -30.97 6.55
C LEU A 381 -12.40 -29.82 6.79
N TYR A 382 -11.98 -28.58 6.49
CA TYR A 382 -12.70 -27.38 6.92
C TYR A 382 -13.27 -26.53 5.77
N ALA A 383 -13.06 -26.91 4.50
CA ALA A 383 -13.48 -26.12 3.34
C ALA A 383 -14.98 -26.15 3.04
N SER A 384 -15.77 -27.05 3.67
CA SER A 384 -17.21 -27.27 3.47
C SER A 384 -17.87 -26.35 2.41
N ASP A 385 -18.29 -25.15 2.80
CA ASP A 385 -18.85 -24.10 1.93
C ASP A 385 -17.91 -22.87 1.78
N ASN A 386 -16.73 -22.90 2.38
CA ASN A 386 -15.76 -21.82 2.29
C ASN A 386 -15.03 -21.86 0.93
N VAL A 387 -15.52 -21.06 -0.01
CA VAL A 387 -14.93 -20.92 -1.36
C VAL A 387 -13.44 -20.60 -1.30
N VAL A 388 -12.98 -19.79 -0.34
CA VAL A 388 -11.57 -19.40 -0.25
C VAL A 388 -10.69 -20.58 0.15
N LEU A 389 -11.10 -21.38 1.13
CA LEU A 389 -10.36 -22.60 1.50
C LEU A 389 -10.31 -23.60 0.34
N LYS A 390 -11.40 -23.73 -0.43
CA LYS A 390 -11.41 -24.54 -1.66
C LYS A 390 -10.40 -24.01 -2.68
N THR A 391 -10.40 -22.71 -2.96
CA THR A 391 -9.45 -22.08 -3.88
C THR A 391 -8.00 -22.29 -3.45
N ILE A 392 -7.69 -22.12 -2.16
CA ILE A 392 -6.36 -22.37 -1.61
C ILE A 392 -5.96 -23.83 -1.84
N ALA A 393 -6.83 -24.78 -1.52
CA ALA A 393 -6.57 -26.20 -1.71
C ALA A 393 -6.36 -26.58 -3.19
N THR A 394 -7.10 -25.97 -4.11
CA THR A 394 -6.92 -26.15 -5.55
C THR A 394 -5.56 -25.63 -6.01
N ARG A 395 -5.14 -24.44 -5.55
CA ARG A 395 -3.84 -23.86 -5.92
C ARG A 395 -2.67 -24.65 -5.37
N LEU A 396 -2.76 -25.13 -4.12
CA LEU A 396 -1.71 -25.95 -3.48
C LEU A 396 -1.57 -27.35 -4.10
N ARG A 397 -2.53 -27.79 -4.91
CA ARG A 397 -2.46 -29.04 -5.69
C ARG A 397 -2.01 -28.84 -7.12
N ASN A 398 -1.97 -27.60 -7.61
CA ASN A 398 -1.57 -27.31 -8.98
C ASN A 398 -0.03 -27.39 -9.09
N PRO A 399 0.52 -28.29 -9.92
CA PRO A 399 1.98 -28.45 -10.03
C PRO A 399 2.68 -27.19 -10.51
N PHE A 400 2.13 -26.48 -11.48
CA PHE A 400 2.72 -25.23 -11.99
C PHE A 400 2.83 -24.17 -10.89
N ILE A 401 1.75 -23.93 -10.12
CA ILE A 401 1.76 -22.95 -9.02
C ILE A 401 2.74 -23.39 -7.91
N CYS A 402 2.82 -24.69 -7.62
CA CYS A 402 3.75 -25.19 -6.63
C CYS A 402 5.21 -25.08 -7.08
N ALA A 403 5.49 -25.21 -8.38
CA ALA A 403 6.82 -24.98 -8.93
C ALA A 403 7.24 -23.50 -8.78
N GLN A 404 6.32 -22.56 -9.02
CA GLN A 404 6.55 -21.13 -8.71
C GLN A 404 6.82 -20.93 -7.20
N LEU A 405 6.04 -21.58 -6.35
CA LEU A 405 6.20 -21.50 -4.88
C LEU A 405 7.58 -22.03 -4.42
N LYS A 406 8.01 -23.18 -4.95
CA LYS A 406 9.35 -23.75 -4.68
C LYS A 406 10.45 -22.81 -5.16
N SER A 407 10.32 -22.26 -6.37
CA SER A 407 11.27 -21.28 -6.91
C SER A 407 11.41 -20.05 -6.01
N LEU A 408 10.30 -19.43 -5.58
CA LEU A 408 10.32 -18.30 -4.66
C LEU A 408 10.91 -18.65 -3.29
N GLY A 409 10.62 -19.85 -2.78
CA GLY A 409 11.18 -20.33 -1.52
C GLY A 409 12.70 -20.54 -1.59
N LEU A 410 13.22 -21.07 -2.70
CA LEU A 410 14.66 -21.19 -2.92
C LEU A 410 15.34 -19.82 -3.05
N ILE A 411 14.67 -18.83 -3.65
CA ILE A 411 15.17 -17.45 -3.70
C ILE A 411 15.34 -16.85 -2.28
N ASP A 412 14.42 -17.14 -1.35
CA ASP A 412 14.59 -16.76 0.06
C ASP A 412 15.91 -17.30 0.63
N LYS A 413 16.16 -18.58 0.41
CA LYS A 413 17.28 -19.29 1.05
C LYS A 413 18.63 -19.01 0.40
N LEU A 414 18.65 -18.83 -0.92
CA LEU A 414 19.89 -18.73 -1.71
C LEU A 414 20.25 -17.29 -2.10
N ILE A 415 19.29 -16.36 -2.14
CA ILE A 415 19.52 -15.00 -2.64
C ILE A 415 19.12 -13.95 -1.60
N THR A 416 17.82 -13.79 -1.32
CA THR A 416 17.35 -12.63 -0.55
C THR A 416 17.72 -12.72 0.92
N GLY A 417 17.63 -13.90 1.54
CA GLY A 417 18.06 -14.15 2.91
C GLY A 417 19.56 -13.92 3.11
N PRO A 418 20.45 -14.50 2.28
CA PRO A 418 21.87 -14.19 2.33
C PRO A 418 22.21 -12.70 2.13
N ILE A 419 21.60 -12.02 1.14
CA ILE A 419 21.82 -10.57 0.94
C ILE A 419 21.35 -9.78 2.16
N TRP A 420 20.21 -10.15 2.75
CA TRP A 420 19.73 -9.53 3.99
C TRP A 420 20.78 -9.63 5.11
N ARG A 421 21.35 -10.83 5.32
CA ARG A 421 22.40 -11.05 6.32
C ARG A 421 23.68 -10.28 6.00
N LEU A 422 24.07 -10.16 4.73
CA LEU A 422 25.18 -9.30 4.32
C LEU A 422 24.93 -7.84 4.71
N CYS A 423 23.71 -7.34 4.51
CA CYS A 423 23.33 -5.98 4.88
C CYS A 423 23.36 -5.74 6.40
N GLU A 424 23.14 -6.78 7.20
CA GLU A 424 23.15 -6.72 8.68
C GLU A 424 24.50 -7.09 9.31
N SER A 425 25.45 -7.60 8.53
CA SER A 425 26.80 -7.95 9.02
C SER A 425 27.63 -6.71 9.39
N ASP A 426 28.84 -6.91 9.91
CA ASP A 426 29.81 -5.81 10.14
C ASP A 426 30.66 -5.50 8.89
N MET A 427 30.34 -6.08 7.73
CA MET A 427 31.07 -5.85 6.48
C MET A 427 30.98 -4.39 6.01
N HIS A 428 32.06 -3.83 5.47
CA HIS A 428 32.06 -2.50 4.89
C HIS A 428 31.20 -2.43 3.62
N ILE A 429 30.53 -1.30 3.34
CA ILE A 429 29.62 -1.19 2.20
C ILE A 429 30.30 -1.46 0.84
N LEU A 430 31.54 -1.03 0.67
CA LEU A 430 32.31 -1.26 -0.56
C LEU A 430 32.70 -2.73 -0.76
N ASP A 431 32.80 -3.50 0.32
CA ASP A 431 33.15 -4.93 0.27
C ASP A 431 31.97 -5.78 -0.25
N LEU A 432 30.76 -5.20 -0.33
CA LEU A 432 29.61 -5.83 -1.00
C LEU A 432 29.82 -5.99 -2.52
N SER A 433 30.71 -5.22 -3.14
CA SER A 433 31.00 -5.32 -4.58
C SER A 433 31.44 -6.73 -4.96
N GLY A 434 32.36 -7.34 -4.19
CA GLY A 434 32.80 -8.72 -4.39
C GLY A 434 31.64 -9.71 -4.27
N GLN A 435 30.79 -9.54 -3.25
CA GLN A 435 29.63 -10.41 -3.01
C GLN A 435 28.61 -10.33 -4.17
N PHE A 436 28.37 -9.13 -4.71
CA PHE A 436 27.46 -8.95 -5.83
C PHE A 436 28.01 -9.51 -7.15
N ARG A 437 29.32 -9.46 -7.38
CA ARG A 437 29.96 -10.10 -8.54
C ARG A 437 29.81 -11.62 -8.49
N GLU A 438 30.05 -12.23 -7.33
CA GLU A 438 29.84 -13.67 -7.12
C GLU A 438 28.39 -14.06 -7.37
N LEU A 439 27.43 -13.28 -6.86
CA LEU A 439 26.00 -13.52 -7.12
C LEU A 439 25.67 -13.45 -8.62
N ILE A 440 26.12 -12.43 -9.34
CA ILE A 440 25.82 -12.28 -10.78
C ILE A 440 26.44 -13.42 -11.60
N ALA A 441 27.67 -13.82 -11.27
CA ALA A 441 28.33 -14.94 -11.92
C ALA A 441 27.57 -16.25 -11.67
N TRP A 442 27.20 -16.52 -10.42
CA TRP A 442 26.43 -17.70 -10.04
C TRP A 442 25.04 -17.73 -10.70
N LEU A 443 24.34 -16.60 -10.76
CA LEU A 443 23.08 -16.47 -11.51
C LEU A 443 23.28 -16.79 -12.99
N GLY A 444 24.37 -16.31 -13.60
CA GLY A 444 24.72 -16.59 -14.98
C GLY A 444 24.88 -18.09 -15.26
N ALA A 445 25.62 -18.79 -14.40
CA ALA A 445 25.78 -20.25 -14.50
C ALA A 445 24.43 -20.98 -14.37
N ASN A 446 23.61 -20.57 -13.40
CA ASN A 446 22.33 -21.21 -13.11
C ASN A 446 21.21 -20.92 -14.12
N ILE A 447 21.36 -19.91 -14.97
CA ILE A 447 20.46 -19.69 -16.11
C ILE A 447 20.69 -20.75 -17.19
N SER A 448 21.95 -21.14 -17.43
CA SER A 448 22.29 -22.19 -18.40
C SER A 448 21.97 -23.57 -17.84
N ASP A 449 22.31 -23.81 -16.58
CA ASP A 449 22.06 -25.07 -15.87
C ASP A 449 21.57 -24.78 -14.43
N PRO A 450 20.26 -24.88 -14.15
CA PRO A 450 19.71 -24.55 -12.83
C PRO A 450 19.99 -25.62 -11.77
N SER A 451 20.83 -26.63 -12.05
CA SER A 451 21.11 -27.74 -11.13
C SER A 451 21.58 -27.26 -9.76
N ASP A 452 22.57 -26.36 -9.69
CA ASP A 452 23.08 -25.87 -8.41
C ASP A 452 21.97 -25.19 -7.59
N PHE A 453 21.16 -24.33 -8.23
CA PHE A 453 20.01 -23.67 -7.61
C PHE A 453 19.00 -24.68 -7.07
N LEU A 454 18.65 -25.71 -7.87
CA LEU A 454 17.64 -26.70 -7.51
C LEU A 454 18.09 -27.63 -6.39
N HIS A 455 19.39 -27.95 -6.33
CA HIS A 455 19.99 -28.72 -5.23
C HIS A 455 20.32 -27.85 -4.01
N GLY A 456 20.03 -26.55 -4.07
CA GLY A 456 20.25 -25.64 -2.95
C GLY A 456 21.72 -25.26 -2.73
N ILE A 457 22.58 -25.39 -3.73
CA ILE A 457 23.99 -24.99 -3.64
C ILE A 457 24.04 -23.46 -3.75
N PRO A 458 24.36 -22.73 -2.67
CA PRO A 458 24.30 -21.27 -2.68
C PRO A 458 25.46 -20.65 -3.46
N PRO A 459 25.33 -19.38 -3.87
CA PRO A 459 26.48 -18.59 -4.31
C PRO A 459 27.54 -18.51 -3.20
N ARG A 460 28.79 -18.28 -3.58
CA ARG A 460 29.94 -18.19 -2.66
C ARG A 460 29.99 -16.86 -1.93
N PHE A 461 28.97 -16.57 -1.12
CA PHE A 461 29.00 -15.45 -0.21
C PHE A 461 29.97 -15.68 0.96
N SER A 462 30.31 -14.61 1.68
CA SER A 462 31.04 -14.71 2.95
C SER A 462 30.33 -15.60 3.98
N ASP A 463 31.09 -16.19 4.89
CA ASP A 463 30.56 -17.10 5.94
C ASP A 463 29.44 -16.46 6.78
N SER A 464 29.45 -15.13 6.92
CA SER A 464 28.41 -14.37 7.62
C SER A 464 27.03 -14.47 6.94
N ALA A 465 26.99 -14.62 5.61
CA ALA A 465 25.78 -14.71 4.80
C ALA A 465 25.24 -16.13 4.68
N ASN A 466 26.11 -17.13 4.79
CA ASN A 466 25.81 -18.54 4.53
C ASN A 466 25.42 -19.33 5.80
N ARG A 467 24.99 -18.66 6.87
CA ARG A 467 24.43 -19.33 8.06
C ARG A 467 23.12 -20.05 7.71
N GLN A 468 23.23 -21.24 7.13
CA GLN A 468 22.17 -22.24 7.09
C GLN A 468 22.30 -23.07 8.36
N GLY A 469 21.60 -22.65 9.42
CA GLY A 469 21.26 -23.60 10.49
C GLY A 469 20.41 -24.73 9.92
N SER A 470 20.16 -25.79 10.70
CA SER A 470 19.24 -26.87 10.32
C SER A 470 17.82 -26.32 10.07
N ASP A 471 17.55 -25.91 8.85
CA ASP A 471 16.31 -25.26 8.43
C ASP A 471 15.44 -26.30 7.73
N GLU A 472 14.44 -26.82 8.44
CA GLU A 472 13.46 -27.75 7.89
C GLU A 472 12.76 -27.21 6.63
N CYS A 473 12.61 -25.88 6.50
CA CYS A 473 12.08 -25.30 5.26
C CYS A 473 13.01 -25.54 4.09
N PHE A 474 14.31 -25.35 4.31
CA PHE A 474 15.30 -25.52 3.25
C PHE A 474 15.41 -26.99 2.84
N ALA A 475 15.41 -27.91 3.82
CA ALA A 475 15.34 -29.34 3.56
C ALA A 475 14.10 -29.73 2.73
N ALA A 476 12.93 -29.17 3.07
CA ALA A 476 11.71 -29.41 2.30
C ALA A 476 11.79 -28.84 0.87
N LEU A 477 12.44 -27.70 0.67
CA LEU A 477 12.59 -27.09 -0.66
C LEU A 477 13.49 -27.90 -1.59
N ILE A 478 14.59 -28.47 -1.09
CA ILE A 478 15.52 -29.27 -1.91
C ILE A 478 15.10 -30.73 -2.07
N ALA A 479 14.17 -31.20 -1.25
CA ALA A 479 13.64 -32.56 -1.36
C ALA A 479 12.90 -32.78 -2.70
N ASP A 480 12.86 -34.05 -3.10
CA ASP A 480 12.08 -34.51 -4.24
C ASP A 480 10.61 -34.17 -4.07
N SER A 481 9.98 -33.79 -5.17
CA SER A 481 8.58 -33.42 -5.19
C SER A 481 7.67 -34.65 -5.23
N ASP A 482 6.64 -34.66 -4.40
CA ASP A 482 5.53 -35.63 -4.44
C ASP A 482 4.41 -35.25 -5.44
N ILE A 483 4.58 -34.16 -6.18
CA ILE A 483 3.68 -33.72 -7.25
C ILE A 483 4.49 -33.45 -8.53
N GLY A 484 3.90 -33.62 -9.72
CA GLY A 484 4.60 -33.49 -11.02
C GLY A 484 5.04 -32.05 -11.37
N MET A 485 5.87 -31.44 -10.52
CA MET A 485 6.44 -30.09 -10.67
C MET A 485 7.64 -30.08 -11.60
N ASP A 486 8.31 -31.22 -11.78
CA ASP A 486 9.62 -31.32 -12.43
C ASP A 486 9.55 -30.91 -13.91
N ASP A 487 8.37 -31.06 -14.54
CA ASP A 487 8.12 -30.62 -15.92
C ASP A 487 8.09 -29.09 -16.08
N HIS A 488 7.87 -28.35 -14.99
CA HIS A 488 7.70 -26.88 -15.02
C HIS A 488 8.86 -26.15 -14.33
N LEU A 489 9.42 -26.75 -13.28
CA LEU A 489 10.34 -26.10 -12.37
C LEU A 489 11.62 -25.58 -13.05
N PRO A 490 12.32 -26.34 -13.93
CA PRO A 490 13.53 -25.85 -14.59
C PRO A 490 13.27 -24.59 -15.43
N LEU A 491 12.18 -24.58 -16.21
CA LEU A 491 11.83 -23.45 -17.07
C LEU A 491 11.50 -22.20 -16.24
N ILE A 492 10.72 -22.36 -15.17
CA ILE A 492 10.37 -21.26 -14.26
C ILE A 492 11.64 -20.69 -13.63
N VAL A 493 12.51 -21.55 -13.08
CA VAL A 493 13.75 -21.12 -12.43
C VAL A 493 14.64 -20.36 -13.42
N GLN A 494 14.87 -20.88 -14.64
CA GLN A 494 15.70 -20.18 -15.63
C GLN A 494 15.21 -18.76 -15.93
N HIS A 495 13.90 -18.57 -16.13
CA HIS A 495 13.32 -17.25 -16.41
C HIS A 495 13.41 -16.30 -15.21
N VAL A 496 13.17 -16.83 -14.01
CA VAL A 496 13.24 -16.06 -12.77
C VAL A 496 14.67 -15.63 -12.49
N LEU A 497 15.65 -16.52 -12.66
CA LEU A 497 17.07 -16.21 -12.50
C LEU A 497 17.56 -15.21 -13.56
N GLN A 498 17.08 -15.33 -14.79
CA GLN A 498 17.37 -14.37 -15.85
C GLN A 498 16.81 -12.97 -15.53
N SER A 499 15.58 -12.90 -15.00
CA SER A 499 14.97 -11.65 -14.53
C SER A 499 15.77 -11.04 -13.37
N ALA A 500 16.14 -11.88 -12.38
CA ALA A 500 16.94 -11.46 -11.23
C ALA A 500 18.32 -10.93 -11.65
N LYS A 501 19.06 -11.66 -12.51
CA LYS A 501 20.38 -11.25 -13.00
C LYS A 501 20.33 -9.89 -13.67
N ARG A 502 19.39 -9.71 -14.61
CA ARG A 502 19.20 -8.43 -15.32
C ARG A 502 18.90 -7.30 -14.34
N TYR A 503 18.06 -7.55 -13.34
CA TYR A 503 17.72 -6.57 -12.32
C TYR A 503 18.93 -6.17 -11.46
N PHE A 504 19.72 -7.16 -11.00
CA PHE A 504 20.93 -6.91 -10.22
C PHE A 504 21.98 -6.14 -11.02
N GLU A 505 22.28 -6.55 -12.25
CA GLU A 505 23.25 -5.88 -13.13
C GLU A 505 22.93 -4.38 -13.32
N LEU A 506 21.66 -4.04 -13.44
CA LEU A 506 21.21 -2.64 -13.55
C LEU A 506 21.27 -1.90 -12.22
N SER A 507 20.81 -2.53 -11.14
CA SER A 507 20.61 -1.86 -9.86
C SER A 507 21.91 -1.60 -9.13
N ILE A 508 22.87 -2.53 -9.20
CA ILE A 508 24.16 -2.41 -8.50
C ILE A 508 25.31 -2.09 -9.45
N SER A 509 25.03 -1.55 -10.64
CA SER A 509 26.02 -1.18 -11.67
C SER A 509 27.18 -0.32 -11.13
N GLU A 510 26.94 0.52 -10.13
CA GLU A 510 27.97 1.34 -9.49
C GLU A 510 28.97 0.53 -8.64
N PHE A 511 28.58 -0.66 -8.18
CA PHE A 511 29.40 -1.59 -7.41
C PHE A 511 30.07 -2.66 -8.28
N ILE A 512 29.67 -2.82 -9.54
CA ILE A 512 30.20 -3.82 -10.47
C ILE A 512 30.74 -3.15 -11.74
N ASN A 513 31.26 -3.92 -12.70
CA ASN A 513 31.60 -3.44 -14.05
C ASN A 513 32.40 -2.12 -14.12
N SER A 514 33.42 -1.98 -13.25
CA SER A 514 34.24 -0.77 -13.14
C SER A 514 33.49 0.49 -12.66
N GLY A 515 32.34 0.32 -12.00
CA GLY A 515 31.62 1.39 -11.35
C GLY A 515 32.44 2.06 -10.24
N LYS A 516 32.06 3.28 -9.85
CA LYS A 516 32.78 4.11 -8.87
C LYS A 516 32.99 3.45 -7.49
N TYR A 517 32.18 2.46 -7.14
CA TYR A 517 32.26 1.70 -5.88
C TYR A 517 32.76 0.27 -6.08
N SER A 518 33.24 -0.07 -7.27
CA SER A 518 33.77 -1.40 -7.57
C SER A 518 35.15 -1.62 -6.94
N GLU A 519 35.43 -2.89 -6.64
CA GLU A 519 36.72 -3.33 -6.10
C GLU A 519 37.87 -2.96 -7.06
N GLY A 520 38.94 -2.37 -6.53
CA GLY A 520 40.09 -1.90 -7.30
C GLY A 520 39.92 -0.51 -7.94
N VAL A 521 38.70 0.05 -7.93
CA VAL A 521 38.43 1.45 -8.33
C VAL A 521 38.27 2.35 -7.11
N ALA A 522 37.63 1.85 -6.05
CA ALA A 522 37.44 2.61 -4.82
C ALA A 522 38.78 2.95 -4.15
N SER A 523 39.02 4.24 -3.86
CA SER A 523 40.24 4.72 -3.21
C SER A 523 40.23 4.47 -1.69
N ASP A 524 41.42 4.43 -1.08
CA ASP A 524 41.55 4.37 0.38
C ASP A 524 40.86 5.56 1.08
N THR A 525 40.87 6.73 0.44
CA THR A 525 40.16 7.92 0.91
C THR A 525 38.65 7.67 0.96
N LEU A 526 38.07 7.15 -0.13
CA LEU A 526 36.65 6.83 -0.18
C LEU A 526 36.27 5.79 0.88
N ARG A 527 37.11 4.78 1.10
CA ARG A 527 36.88 3.77 2.15
C ARG A 527 36.85 4.38 3.54
N LYS A 528 37.77 5.31 3.85
CA LYS A 528 37.75 6.04 5.12
C LYS A 528 36.51 6.91 5.27
N GLU A 529 36.10 7.59 4.20
CA GLU A 529 34.92 8.46 4.21
C GLU A 529 33.60 7.70 4.34
N THR A 530 33.57 6.42 4.00
CA THR A 530 32.35 5.60 3.92
C THR A 530 32.23 4.58 5.05
N VAL A 531 33.12 4.66 6.06
CA VAL A 531 33.18 3.72 7.19
C VAL A 531 31.87 3.67 7.99
N SER A 532 31.17 4.79 8.11
CA SER A 532 29.91 4.91 8.87
C SER A 532 28.66 4.66 8.01
N VAL A 533 28.83 4.36 6.72
CA VAL A 533 27.69 4.17 5.82
C VAL A 533 27.00 2.85 6.11
N LEU A 534 25.72 2.95 6.46
CA LEU A 534 24.86 1.79 6.61
C LEU A 534 24.59 1.16 5.24
N LYS A 535 24.54 -0.17 5.21
CA LYS A 535 24.20 -0.94 3.99
C LYS A 535 22.69 -0.95 3.72
N SER A 536 21.88 -0.53 4.68
CA SER A 536 20.44 -0.35 4.50
C SER A 536 19.93 0.81 5.34
N ASN A 537 18.81 1.36 4.92
CA ASN A 537 18.10 2.41 5.65
C ASN A 537 17.10 1.86 6.67
N ARG A 538 17.12 0.55 6.98
CA ARG A 538 16.16 -0.07 7.91
C ARG A 538 16.12 0.64 9.27
N LEU A 539 17.30 0.85 9.86
CA LEU A 539 17.41 1.48 11.17
C LEU A 539 16.92 2.93 11.12
N PRO A 540 17.42 3.80 10.21
CA PRO A 540 16.87 5.14 10.03
C PRO A 540 15.36 5.15 9.79
N GLU A 541 14.83 4.35 8.86
CA GLU A 541 13.39 4.28 8.57
C GLU A 541 12.57 3.84 9.79
N SER A 542 13.09 2.90 10.59
CA SER A 542 12.41 2.43 11.80
C SER A 542 12.36 3.53 12.86
N VAL A 543 13.47 4.23 13.06
CA VAL A 543 13.58 5.39 13.97
C VAL A 543 12.64 6.51 13.53
N PHE A 544 12.67 6.88 12.25
CA PHE A 544 11.76 7.88 11.68
C PHE A 544 10.30 7.46 11.81
N GLY A 545 9.97 6.22 11.47
CA GLY A 545 8.60 5.70 11.55
C GLY A 545 8.07 5.68 12.98
N LEU A 546 8.89 5.29 13.95
CA LEU A 546 8.51 5.34 15.36
C LEU A 546 8.33 6.78 15.84
N THR A 547 9.25 7.68 15.45
CA THR A 547 9.18 9.09 15.78
C THR A 547 7.88 9.72 15.25
N ASP A 548 7.61 9.57 13.95
CA ASP A 548 6.38 10.06 13.30
C ASP A 548 5.12 9.50 13.96
N TRP A 549 5.13 8.21 14.31
CA TRP A 549 4.03 7.59 15.03
C TRP A 549 3.82 8.22 16.41
N LEU A 550 4.89 8.46 17.18
CA LEU A 550 4.83 9.09 18.50
C LEU A 550 4.30 10.53 18.42
N PHE A 551 4.72 11.32 17.42
CA PHE A 551 4.20 12.67 17.20
C PHE A 551 2.71 12.66 16.82
N THR A 552 2.28 11.69 16.00
CA THR A 552 0.90 11.61 15.52
C THR A 552 -0.06 11.02 16.56
N HIS A 553 0.34 9.97 17.28
CA HIS A 553 -0.55 9.16 18.13
C HIS A 553 -0.32 9.37 19.62
N ALA A 554 0.82 9.94 20.02
CA ALA A 554 1.13 10.31 21.39
C ALA A 554 1.59 11.78 21.48
N PRO A 555 0.79 12.76 21.01
CA PRO A 555 1.20 14.16 20.95
C PRO A 555 1.52 14.77 22.32
N ASN A 556 0.94 14.22 23.40
CA ASN A 556 1.18 14.69 24.78
C ASN A 556 2.35 13.96 25.48
N MET A 557 3.04 13.06 24.78
CA MET A 557 4.24 12.41 25.32
C MET A 557 5.39 13.42 25.39
N THR A 558 6.08 13.48 26.55
CA THR A 558 7.22 14.39 26.73
C THR A 558 8.36 14.04 25.78
N MET A 559 9.17 15.04 25.41
CA MET A 559 10.33 14.83 24.53
C MET A 559 11.29 13.78 25.11
N LEU A 560 11.61 13.86 26.41
CA LEU A 560 12.44 12.86 27.09
C LEU A 560 11.90 11.43 26.95
N THR A 561 10.58 11.24 27.07
CA THR A 561 9.96 9.91 26.92
C THR A 561 10.04 9.44 25.46
N ARG A 562 9.86 10.34 24.50
CA ARG A 562 10.00 10.02 23.07
C ARG A 562 11.42 9.62 22.74
N GLU A 563 12.40 10.39 23.19
CA GLU A 563 13.83 10.11 23.02
C GLU A 563 14.18 8.74 23.61
N THR A 564 13.73 8.45 24.83
CA THR A 564 13.97 7.15 25.50
C THR A 564 13.38 5.96 24.75
N LEU A 565 12.30 6.14 23.98
CA LEU A 565 11.68 5.07 23.19
C LEU A 565 12.32 4.89 21.82
N VAL A 566 12.97 5.93 21.29
CA VAL A 566 13.57 5.96 19.96
C VAL A 566 15.06 5.60 20.01
N MET A 567 15.76 6.02 21.06
CA MET A 567 17.16 5.68 21.37
C MET A 567 17.25 4.32 22.06
#